data_AF-A0A415IQG2-F1
#
_entry.id   AF-A0A415IQG2-F1
#
_cell.length_a   1.000
_cell.length_b   1.000
_cell.length_c   1.000
_cell.angle_alpha   90.00
_cell.angle_beta   90.00
_cell.angle_gamma   90.00
#
_symmetry.space_group_name_H-M   'P 1'
#
loop_
_entity.id
_entity.type
_entity.pdbx_description
1 polymer ?
#
loop_
_entity_poly.entity_id
_entity_poly.type
_entity_poly.pdbx_seq_one_letter_code
_entity_poly.pdbx_strand_id
1 'polypeptide(L)'
;VAVMLGFQDFSQLKRDYGDKESAVICNTVGNVFAGQVVAETAKTLSERFGKVLQKRQNMTINRNETSVSINTQMDSLIPASKISNLTQGMFVGAVADNFDERIEQKIFHAEIVVDNEKVRRETARYVKIPQIIDFTDKDGNDTMQQQIDANYYRIKNEVRQIVADEIGRIKADPELSHLIKDK
;
A
#
# COMPACT_ATOMS: atom_id res chain seq x y z
N VAL A 1 2.45 5.80 -16.80
CA VAL A 1 1.64 5.78 -15.56
C VAL A 1 2.53 5.28 -14.44
N ALA A 2 2.64 6.02 -13.33
CA ALA A 2 3.43 5.63 -12.17
C ALA A 2 2.49 5.42 -10.98
N VAL A 3 2.48 4.21 -10.42
CA VAL A 3 1.63 3.84 -9.28
C VAL A 3 2.54 3.56 -8.10
N MET A 4 2.28 4.21 -6.97
CA MET A 4 2.94 3.95 -5.70
C MET A 4 1.92 3.31 -4.76
N LEU A 5 2.26 2.14 -4.24
CA LEU A 5 1.45 1.42 -3.26
C LEU A 5 2.20 1.42 -1.92
N GLY A 6 1.49 1.78 -0.86
CA GLY A 6 2.00 1.72 0.52
C GLY A 6 1.05 0.91 1.38
N PHE A 7 1.58 -0.11 2.04
CA PHE A 7 0.86 -0.93 3.02
C PHE A 7 1.85 -1.36 4.10
N GLN A 8 1.33 -1.67 5.28
CA GLN A 8 2.17 -2.03 6.43
C GLN A 8 2.66 -3.48 6.35
N ASP A 9 1.83 -4.38 5.83
CA ASP A 9 2.15 -5.80 5.74
C ASP A 9 1.35 -6.47 4.61
N PHE A 10 1.92 -7.50 3.94
CA PHE A 10 1.23 -8.23 2.86
C PHE A 10 -0.04 -8.95 3.33
N SER A 11 -0.17 -9.27 4.63
CA SER A 11 -1.38 -9.85 5.20
C SER A 11 -2.60 -8.92 5.08
N GLN A 12 -2.41 -7.60 5.03
CA GLN A 12 -3.51 -6.66 4.77
C GLN A 12 -4.04 -6.86 3.35
N LEU A 13 -3.13 -6.99 2.39
CA LEU A 13 -3.49 -7.20 0.99
C LEU A 13 -4.17 -8.55 0.77
N LYS A 14 -3.68 -9.62 1.40
CA LYS A 14 -4.30 -10.95 1.34
C LYS A 14 -5.71 -10.96 1.93
N ARG A 15 -5.94 -10.23 3.03
CA ARG A 15 -7.24 -10.13 3.69
C ARG A 15 -8.28 -9.46 2.82
N ASP A 16 -7.89 -8.36 2.16
CA ASP A 16 -8.85 -7.51 1.43
C ASP A 16 -9.08 -8.02 -0.01
N TYR A 17 -8.06 -8.58 -0.65
CA TYR A 17 -8.12 -9.00 -2.06
C TYR A 17 -8.11 -10.51 -2.27
N GLY A 18 -7.75 -11.31 -1.25
CA GLY A 18 -7.52 -12.74 -1.40
C GLY A 18 -6.08 -13.08 -1.83
N ASP A 19 -5.69 -14.35 -1.68
CA ASP A 19 -4.32 -14.80 -1.92
C ASP A 19 -3.86 -14.65 -3.38
N LYS A 20 -4.77 -14.86 -4.35
CA LYS A 20 -4.40 -14.84 -5.77
C LYS A 20 -4.16 -13.41 -6.25
N GLU A 21 -5.10 -12.52 -5.95
CA GLU A 21 -5.10 -11.12 -6.37
C GLU A 21 -3.98 -10.34 -5.67
N SER A 22 -3.77 -10.58 -4.37
CA SER A 22 -2.65 -9.99 -3.63
C SER A 22 -1.29 -10.41 -4.19
N ALA A 23 -1.12 -11.69 -4.59
CA ALA A 23 0.10 -12.15 -5.23
C ALA A 23 0.37 -11.45 -6.57
N VAL A 24 -0.67 -11.20 -7.37
CA VAL A 24 -0.51 -10.44 -8.63
C VAL A 24 0.01 -9.04 -8.34
N ILE A 25 -0.59 -8.33 -7.37
CA ILE A 25 -0.17 -6.97 -7.00
C ILE A 25 1.29 -6.98 -6.54
N CYS A 26 1.68 -7.86 -5.61
CA CYS A 26 3.05 -7.94 -5.10
C CYS A 26 4.09 -8.30 -6.17
N ASN A 27 3.72 -9.15 -7.13
CA ASN A 27 4.64 -9.60 -8.19
C ASN A 27 4.77 -8.60 -9.35
N THR A 28 3.76 -7.75 -9.57
CA THR A 28 3.75 -6.79 -10.69
C THR A 28 4.69 -5.61 -10.46
N VAL A 29 4.89 -5.20 -9.22
CA VAL A 29 5.73 -4.03 -8.89
C VAL A 29 7.21 -4.35 -9.07
N GLY A 30 7.89 -3.70 -10.02
CA GLY A 30 9.34 -3.87 -10.21
C GLY A 30 10.15 -3.29 -9.05
N ASN A 31 9.78 -2.09 -8.61
CA ASN A 31 10.40 -1.38 -7.50
C ASN A 31 9.74 -1.78 -6.17
N VAL A 32 10.56 -2.15 -5.18
CA VAL A 32 10.08 -2.46 -3.83
C VAL A 32 11.00 -1.84 -2.80
N PHE A 33 10.39 -1.19 -1.81
CA PHE A 33 11.03 -0.62 -0.64
C PHE A 33 10.34 -1.19 0.59
N ALA A 34 11.10 -1.79 1.50
CA ALA A 34 10.57 -2.38 2.72
C ALA A 34 11.45 -1.97 3.91
N GLY A 35 10.80 -1.47 4.96
CA GLY A 35 11.42 -1.30 6.26
C GLY A 35 11.40 -2.62 7.04
N GLN A 36 11.34 -2.51 8.36
CA GLN A 36 11.15 -3.68 9.22
C GLN A 36 9.79 -4.33 8.97
N VAL A 37 9.81 -5.57 8.52
CA VAL A 37 8.61 -6.42 8.32
C VAL A 37 8.87 -7.80 8.90
N VAL A 38 7.83 -8.49 9.36
CA VAL A 38 7.96 -9.75 10.09
C VAL A 38 7.33 -10.93 9.33
N ALA A 39 7.61 -12.14 9.82
CA ALA A 39 6.96 -13.37 9.39
C ALA A 39 7.04 -13.64 7.87
N GLU A 40 5.89 -13.86 7.22
CA GLU A 40 5.80 -14.28 5.82
C GLU A 40 6.31 -13.20 4.86
N THR A 41 5.99 -11.93 5.13
CA THR A 41 6.44 -10.77 4.33
C THR A 41 7.97 -10.74 4.21
N ALA A 42 8.69 -10.93 5.33
CA ALA A 42 10.15 -10.96 5.34
C ALA A 42 10.72 -12.14 4.53
N LYS A 43 10.08 -13.31 4.58
CA LYS A 43 10.49 -14.49 3.82
C LYS A 43 10.32 -14.27 2.32
N THR A 44 9.16 -13.77 1.90
CA THR A 44 8.88 -13.45 0.49
C THR A 44 9.87 -12.43 -0.06
N LEU A 45 10.17 -11.38 0.70
CA LEU A 45 11.19 -10.39 0.29
C LEU A 45 12.59 -10.99 0.21
N SER A 46 12.98 -11.82 1.20
CA SER A 46 14.28 -12.51 1.21
C SER A 46 14.45 -13.41 -0.03
N GLU A 47 13.41 -14.16 -0.38
CA GLU A 47 13.39 -15.01 -1.59
C GLU A 47 13.45 -14.16 -2.87
N ARG A 48 12.76 -13.02 -2.90
CA ARG A 48 12.77 -12.07 -4.03
C ARG A 48 14.14 -11.44 -4.27
N PHE A 49 14.92 -11.18 -3.22
CA PHE A 49 16.29 -10.68 -3.35
C PHE A 49 17.28 -11.75 -3.82
N GLY A 50 16.89 -13.02 -3.76
CA GLY A 50 17.68 -14.14 -4.26
C GLY A 50 18.84 -14.55 -3.34
N LYS A 51 19.65 -15.45 -3.87
CA LYS A 51 20.79 -16.05 -3.18
C LYS A 51 22.10 -15.71 -3.89
N VAL A 52 23.15 -15.54 -3.11
CA VAL A 52 24.50 -15.28 -3.59
C VAL A 52 25.44 -16.38 -3.09
N LEU A 53 26.44 -16.71 -3.89
CA LEU A 53 27.46 -17.69 -3.54
C LEU A 53 28.36 -17.11 -2.45
N GLN A 54 28.23 -17.62 -1.23
CA GLN A 54 28.99 -17.21 -0.07
C GLN A 54 30.14 -18.19 0.19
N LYS A 55 31.31 -17.65 0.50
CA LYS A 55 32.49 -18.43 0.93
C LYS A 55 32.43 -18.59 2.45
N ARG A 56 32.24 -19.82 2.91
CA ARG A 56 32.42 -20.20 4.32
C ARG A 56 33.84 -20.68 4.55
N GLN A 57 34.53 -20.04 5.47
CA GLN A 57 35.84 -20.46 5.94
C GLN A 57 35.67 -21.12 7.31
N ASN A 58 35.88 -22.43 7.37
CA ASN A 58 35.91 -23.18 8.61
C ASN A 58 37.37 -23.31 9.03
N MET A 59 37.73 -22.68 10.15
CA MET A 59 39.06 -22.76 10.72
C MET A 59 39.05 -23.74 11.90
N THR A 60 39.88 -24.78 11.81
CA THR A 60 40.11 -25.74 12.89
C THR A 60 41.48 -25.48 13.47
N ILE A 61 41.54 -25.06 14.73
CA ILE A 61 42.79 -24.78 15.43
C ILE A 61 43.10 -25.97 16.35
N ASN A 62 44.21 -26.66 16.08
CA ASN A 62 44.78 -27.68 16.95
C ASN A 62 46.11 -27.17 17.54
N ARG A 63 46.60 -27.77 18.63
CA ARG A 63 47.82 -27.31 19.33
C ARG A 63 49.07 -27.22 18.43
N ASN A 64 49.13 -28.01 17.36
CA ASN A 64 50.28 -28.07 16.46
C ASN A 64 50.00 -27.52 15.04
N GLU A 65 48.74 -27.40 14.62
CA GLU A 65 48.38 -26.98 13.26
C GLU A 65 47.05 -26.21 13.24
N THR A 66 46.97 -25.21 12.37
CA THR A 66 45.71 -24.53 12.03
C THR A 66 45.33 -24.94 10.62
N SER A 67 44.19 -25.61 10.48
CA SER A 67 43.63 -26.00 9.19
C SER A 67 42.50 -25.02 8.81
N VAL A 68 42.52 -24.52 7.58
CA VAL A 68 41.46 -23.65 7.03
C VAL A 68 40.81 -24.38 5.88
N SER A 69 39.56 -24.77 6.05
CA SER A 69 38.72 -25.33 4.99
C SER A 69 37.83 -24.23 4.41
N ILE A 70 37.83 -24.08 3.09
CA ILE A 70 37.02 -23.07 2.39
C ILE A 70 35.96 -23.82 1.58
N ASN A 71 34.70 -23.59 1.89
CA ASN A 71 33.54 -24.15 1.17
C ASN A 71 32.70 -23.01 0.59
N THR A 72 32.10 -23.23 -0.57
CA THR A 72 31.17 -22.30 -1.21
C THR A 72 29.76 -22.83 -1.13
N GLN A 73 28.84 -22.02 -0.58
CA GLN A 73 27.42 -22.37 -0.48
C GLN A 73 26.56 -21.21 -0.98
N MET A 74 25.42 -21.52 -1.61
CA MET A 74 24.43 -20.51 -1.98
C MET A 74 23.64 -20.12 -0.74
N ASP A 75 23.77 -18.87 -0.29
CA ASP A 75 23.06 -18.33 0.86
C ASP A 75 22.23 -17.10 0.47
N SER A 76 21.23 -16.76 1.26
CA SER A 76 20.32 -15.64 0.98
C SER A 76 21.10 -14.32 1.04
N LEU A 77 20.94 -13.47 0.02
CA LEU A 77 21.64 -12.18 -0.03
C LEU A 77 21.27 -11.31 1.18
N ILE A 78 19.98 -11.26 1.50
CA ILE A 78 19.44 -10.62 2.69
C ILE A 78 18.52 -11.63 3.38
N PRO A 79 18.95 -12.25 4.48
CA PRO A 79 18.13 -13.21 5.21
C PRO A 79 16.87 -12.55 5.81
N ALA A 80 15.76 -13.29 5.85
CA ALA A 80 14.52 -12.81 6.46
C ALA A 80 14.71 -12.32 7.91
N SER A 81 15.59 -12.96 8.69
CA SER A 81 15.93 -12.52 10.05
C SER A 81 16.60 -11.14 10.09
N LYS A 82 17.33 -10.75 9.04
CA LYS A 82 17.93 -9.41 8.93
C LYS A 82 16.87 -8.37 8.63
N ILE A 83 15.90 -8.71 7.78
CA ILE A 83 14.76 -7.86 7.43
C ILE A 83 13.86 -7.63 8.65
N SER A 84 13.57 -8.70 9.41
CA SER A 84 12.74 -8.62 10.62
C SER A 84 13.36 -7.82 11.77
N ASN A 85 14.69 -7.64 11.77
CA ASN A 85 15.42 -6.91 12.79
C ASN A 85 16.00 -5.59 12.27
N LEU A 86 15.47 -5.03 11.18
CA LEU A 86 15.87 -3.73 10.68
C LEU A 86 15.59 -2.65 11.73
N THR A 87 16.58 -1.81 11.99
CA THR A 87 16.42 -0.62 12.82
C THR A 87 15.56 0.42 12.09
N GLN A 88 14.85 1.25 12.84
CA GLN A 88 14.11 2.37 12.25
C GLN A 88 15.04 3.24 11.39
N GLY A 89 14.60 3.58 10.18
CA GLY A 89 15.41 4.30 9.20
C GLY A 89 16.20 3.40 8.25
N MET A 90 16.38 2.11 8.57
CA MET A 90 16.97 1.13 7.65
C MET A 90 15.92 0.53 6.73
N PHE A 91 16.24 0.46 5.44
CA PHE A 91 15.38 -0.10 4.41
C PHE A 91 16.13 -1.11 3.56
N VAL A 92 15.39 -2.10 3.08
CA VAL A 92 15.81 -3.05 2.05
C VAL A 92 14.90 -2.92 0.85
N GLY A 93 15.43 -3.15 -0.34
CA GLY A 93 14.61 -3.04 -1.53
C GLY A 93 15.33 -3.41 -2.79
N ALA A 94 14.56 -3.43 -3.87
CA ALA A 94 15.06 -3.65 -5.21
C ALA A 94 14.49 -2.57 -6.14
N VAL A 95 15.35 -1.98 -6.96
CA VAL A 95 14.99 -0.96 -7.95
C VAL A 95 15.20 -1.55 -9.34
N ALA A 96 14.18 -1.43 -10.18
CA ALA A 96 14.23 -1.76 -11.60
C ALA A 96 14.94 -0.64 -12.37
N ASP A 97 15.73 -1.03 -13.36
CA ASP A 97 16.42 -0.13 -14.27
C ASP A 97 15.61 0.13 -15.55
N ASN A 98 16.00 1.17 -16.28
CA ASN A 98 15.48 1.47 -17.61
C ASN A 98 16.49 1.00 -18.67
N PHE A 99 16.05 0.83 -19.92
CA PHE A 99 16.93 0.40 -21.02
C PHE A 99 18.15 1.32 -21.19
N ASP A 100 17.97 2.62 -20.98
CA ASP A 100 19.01 3.65 -21.17
C ASP A 100 19.87 3.87 -19.91
N GLU A 101 19.39 3.47 -18.73
CA GLU A 101 20.03 3.71 -17.43
C GLU A 101 20.08 2.41 -16.61
N ARG A 102 21.06 1.55 -16.93
CA ARG A 102 21.29 0.31 -16.19
C ARG A 102 21.90 0.58 -14.83
N ILE A 103 21.30 -0.02 -13.80
CA ILE A 103 21.80 0.01 -12.43
C ILE A 103 22.47 -1.32 -12.14
N GLU A 104 23.77 -1.29 -11.83
CA GLU A 104 24.54 -2.50 -11.49
C GLU A 104 24.05 -3.14 -10.18
N GLN A 105 23.81 -2.31 -9.16
CA GLN A 105 23.34 -2.76 -7.85
C GLN A 105 21.86 -2.45 -7.66
N LYS A 106 21.01 -3.34 -8.18
CA LYS A 106 19.54 -3.20 -8.08
C LYS A 106 19.01 -3.37 -6.66
N ILE A 107 19.68 -4.19 -5.84
CA ILE A 107 19.26 -4.51 -4.47
C ILE A 107 20.06 -3.67 -3.48
N PHE A 108 19.37 -3.02 -2.54
CA PHE A 108 19.98 -2.20 -1.50
C PHE A 108 19.53 -2.63 -0.11
N HIS A 109 20.39 -2.36 0.87
CA HIS A 109 20.13 -2.41 2.30
C HIS A 109 20.85 -1.22 2.91
N ALA A 110 20.11 -0.13 3.16
CA ALA A 110 20.68 1.17 3.47
C ALA A 110 19.83 1.95 4.46
N GLU A 111 20.46 2.90 5.14
CA GLU A 111 19.78 3.88 5.99
C GLU A 111 19.24 5.01 5.12
N ILE A 112 17.96 5.33 5.27
CA ILE A 112 17.37 6.53 4.66
C ILE A 112 17.58 7.69 5.64
N VAL A 113 18.56 8.53 5.30
CA VAL A 113 18.84 9.76 6.04
C VAL A 113 17.88 10.85 5.60
N VAL A 114 16.93 11.21 6.45
CA VAL A 114 16.03 12.34 6.23
C VAL A 114 16.56 13.56 6.98
N ASP A 115 16.77 14.66 6.27
CA ASP A 115 17.10 15.95 6.88
C ASP A 115 15.88 16.51 7.64
N ASN A 116 15.81 16.17 8.93
CA ASN A 116 14.72 16.57 9.81
C ASN A 116 14.58 18.09 9.94
N GLU A 117 15.65 18.87 9.79
CA GLU A 117 15.54 20.34 9.84
C GLU A 117 14.82 20.87 8.60
N LYS A 118 15.22 20.38 7.42
CA LYS A 118 14.59 20.78 6.16
C LYS A 118 13.12 20.38 6.14
N VAL A 119 12.80 19.14 6.56
CA VAL A 119 11.42 18.66 6.65
C VAL A 119 10.61 19.48 7.66
N ARG A 120 11.16 19.83 8.82
CA ARG A 120 10.44 20.70 9.78
C ARG A 120 10.12 22.07 9.21
N ARG A 121 11.05 22.69 8.49
CA ARG A 121 10.82 24.00 7.83
C ARG A 121 9.75 23.89 6.74
N GLU A 122 9.72 22.78 6.02
CA GLU A 122 8.71 22.50 4.99
C GLU A 122 7.33 22.24 5.62
N THR A 123 7.25 21.35 6.61
CA THR A 123 6.01 21.02 7.33
C THR A 123 5.44 22.22 8.08
N ALA A 124 6.27 23.13 8.60
CA ALA A 124 5.81 24.37 9.22
C ALA A 124 5.11 25.32 8.22
N ARG A 125 5.36 25.16 6.92
CA ARG A 125 4.68 25.90 5.84
C ARG A 125 3.44 25.18 5.33
N TYR A 126 3.14 23.97 5.80
CA TYR A 126 1.92 23.28 5.40
C TYR A 126 0.70 24.03 5.92
N VAL A 127 -0.11 24.47 4.98
CA VAL A 127 -1.43 24.99 5.26
C VAL A 127 -2.33 23.78 5.51
N LYS A 128 -3.12 23.81 6.58
CA LYS A 128 -4.14 22.77 6.80
C LYS A 128 -5.00 22.66 5.55
N ILE A 129 -5.31 21.43 5.15
CA ILE A 129 -6.29 21.19 4.09
C ILE A 129 -7.55 21.99 4.47
N PRO A 130 -8.00 22.91 3.61
CA PRO A 130 -9.17 23.71 3.92
C PRO A 130 -10.32 22.76 4.18
N GLN A 131 -11.05 22.97 5.28
CA GLN A 131 -12.28 22.22 5.52
C GLN A 131 -13.28 22.63 4.44
N ILE A 132 -13.46 21.76 3.46
CA ILE A 132 -14.39 21.97 2.34
C ILE A 132 -15.83 21.97 2.85
N ILE A 133 -16.09 21.22 3.94
CA ILE A 133 -17.39 21.08 4.56
C ILE A 133 -17.16 21.07 6.08
N ASP A 134 -17.72 22.05 6.76
CA ASP A 134 -17.76 22.11 8.22
C ASP A 134 -19.11 21.54 8.68
N PHE A 135 -19.07 20.41 9.38
CA PHE A 135 -20.27 19.77 9.96
C PHE A 135 -20.60 20.31 11.35
N THR A 136 -19.88 21.34 11.79
CA THR A 136 -20.07 21.99 13.07
C THR A 136 -21.10 23.11 12.94
N ASP A 137 -22.10 23.13 13.81
CA ASP A 137 -23.02 24.27 13.91
C ASP A 137 -22.33 25.48 14.58
N LYS A 138 -22.96 26.66 14.56
CA LYS A 138 -22.46 27.92 15.14
C LYS A 138 -22.07 27.82 16.62
N ASP A 139 -22.62 26.84 17.33
CA ASP A 139 -22.36 26.57 18.75
C ASP A 139 -21.30 25.47 19.01
N GLY A 140 -20.63 24.96 17.97
CA GLY A 140 -19.54 23.99 18.13
C GLY A 140 -19.97 22.52 18.22
N ASN A 141 -21.26 22.23 17.99
CA ASN A 141 -21.80 20.86 18.07
C ASN A 141 -21.69 20.13 16.72
N ASP A 142 -21.33 18.86 16.77
CA ASP A 142 -21.24 17.98 15.59
C ASP A 142 -22.65 17.65 15.05
N THR A 143 -22.99 18.19 13.88
CA THR A 143 -24.27 17.96 13.20
C THR A 143 -24.16 16.97 12.04
N MET A 144 -23.02 16.28 11.89
CA MET A 144 -22.73 15.38 10.77
C MET A 144 -23.87 14.38 10.53
N GLN A 145 -24.35 13.72 11.59
CA GLN A 145 -25.40 12.72 11.48
C GLN A 145 -26.72 13.32 10.98
N GLN A 146 -27.10 14.48 11.50
CA GLN A 146 -28.34 15.16 11.12
C GLN A 146 -28.31 15.62 9.66
N GLN A 147 -27.17 16.14 9.20
CA GLN A 147 -27.01 16.56 7.80
C GLN A 147 -27.03 15.36 6.83
N ILE A 148 -26.40 14.25 7.21
CA ILE A 148 -26.43 13.01 6.43
C ILE A 148 -27.86 12.48 6.33
N ASP A 149 -28.57 12.40 7.45
CA ASP A 149 -29.95 11.89 7.49
C ASP A 149 -30.90 12.80 6.70
N ALA A 150 -30.77 14.13 6.85
CA ALA A 150 -31.55 15.10 6.09
C ALA A 150 -31.31 14.94 4.57
N ASN A 151 -30.06 14.76 4.15
CA ASN A 151 -29.75 14.57 2.74
C ASN A 151 -30.27 13.21 2.22
N TYR A 152 -30.18 12.16 3.03
CA TYR A 152 -30.75 10.84 2.72
C TYR A 152 -32.26 10.94 2.47
N TYR A 153 -33.00 11.57 3.38
CA TYR A 153 -34.45 11.72 3.23
C TYR A 153 -34.83 12.65 2.07
N ARG A 154 -34.06 13.72 1.84
CA ARG A 154 -34.25 14.63 0.70
C ARG A 154 -34.14 13.89 -0.63
N ILE A 155 -33.05 13.15 -0.84
CA ILE A 155 -32.84 12.35 -2.08
C ILE A 155 -33.97 11.34 -2.25
N LYS A 156 -34.39 10.66 -1.17
CA LYS A 156 -35.48 9.68 -1.25
C LYS A 156 -36.81 10.31 -1.64
N ASN A 157 -37.10 11.51 -1.17
CA ASN A 157 -38.29 12.27 -1.52
C ASN A 157 -38.22 12.82 -2.95
N GLU A 158 -37.08 13.37 -3.37
CA GLU A 158 -36.84 13.83 -4.75
C GLU A 158 -37.03 12.68 -5.75
N VAL A 159 -36.48 11.49 -5.46
CA VAL A 159 -36.67 10.30 -6.32
C VAL A 159 -38.14 9.89 -6.38
N ARG A 160 -38.86 9.90 -5.24
CA ARG A 160 -40.31 9.60 -5.24
C ARG A 160 -41.10 10.60 -6.07
N GLN A 161 -40.73 11.87 -6.00
CA GLN A 161 -41.39 12.94 -6.76
C GLN A 161 -41.11 12.79 -8.26
N ILE A 162 -39.87 12.53 -8.66
CA ILE A 162 -39.52 12.20 -10.05
C ILE A 162 -40.33 11.01 -10.55
N VAL A 163 -40.46 9.94 -9.76
CA VAL A 163 -41.27 8.77 -10.13
C VAL A 163 -42.75 9.14 -10.26
N ALA A 164 -43.30 9.94 -9.35
CA ALA A 164 -44.70 10.37 -9.40
C ALA A 164 -44.98 11.26 -10.63
N ASP A 165 -44.09 12.22 -10.89
CA ASP A 165 -44.17 13.13 -12.04
C ASP A 165 -44.06 12.35 -13.35
N GLU A 166 -43.16 11.36 -13.42
CA GLU A 166 -42.98 10.51 -14.59
C GLU A 166 -44.17 9.57 -14.81
N ILE A 167 -44.75 9.01 -13.75
CA ILE A 167 -46.02 8.26 -13.84
C ILE A 167 -47.14 9.19 -14.34
N GLY A 168 -47.21 10.43 -13.85
CA GLY A 168 -48.16 11.43 -14.33
C GLY A 168 -47.99 11.75 -15.81
N ARG A 169 -46.74 11.95 -16.26
CA ARG A 169 -46.38 12.18 -17.67
C ARG A 169 -46.79 11.00 -18.56
N ILE A 170 -46.49 9.78 -18.15
CA ILE A 170 -46.84 8.55 -18.88
C ILE A 170 -48.37 8.36 -18.96
N LYS A 171 -49.12 8.74 -17.93
CA LYS A 171 -50.60 8.73 -17.97
C LYS A 171 -51.19 9.78 -18.92
N ALA A 172 -50.56 10.94 -19.01
CA ALA A 172 -51.03 12.05 -19.83
C ALA A 172 -50.71 11.87 -21.33
N ASP A 173 -49.74 11.01 -21.66
CA ASP A 173 -49.36 10.69 -23.03
C ASP A 173 -50.10 9.45 -23.55
N PRO A 174 -51.00 9.60 -24.56
CA PRO A 174 -51.79 8.50 -25.10
C PRO A 174 -50.94 7.33 -25.63
N GLU A 175 -49.74 7.60 -26.16
CA GLU A 175 -48.88 6.57 -26.74
C GLU A 175 -48.14 5.74 -25.67
N LEU A 176 -47.89 6.31 -24.49
CA LEU A 176 -47.12 5.66 -23.41
C LEU A 176 -47.99 5.08 -22.29
N SER A 177 -49.29 5.42 -22.25
CA SER A 177 -50.23 4.97 -21.22
C SER A 177 -50.28 3.45 -21.01
N HIS A 178 -50.05 2.65 -22.07
CA HIS A 178 -50.05 1.19 -22.04
C HIS A 178 -48.89 0.56 -21.23
N LEU A 179 -47.86 1.35 -20.87
CA LEU A 179 -46.71 0.90 -20.09
C LEU A 179 -46.98 0.88 -18.59
N ILE A 180 -48.03 1.56 -18.12
CA ILE A 180 -48.46 1.49 -16.72
C ILE A 180 -49.32 0.24 -16.57
N LYS A 181 -48.74 -0.79 -15.94
CA LYS A 181 -49.50 -1.98 -15.56
C LYS A 181 -50.48 -1.60 -14.45
N ASP A 182 -51.73 -1.36 -14.83
CA ASP A 182 -52.83 -1.40 -13.88
C ASP A 182 -52.84 -2.78 -13.20
N LYS A 183 -52.85 -2.76 -11.88
CA LYS A 183 -52.94 -3.95 -11.05
C LYS A 183 -54.27 -3.96 -10.33
#